data_AF-A0A967HN13-F1
#
_entry.id   AF-A0A967HN13-F1
#
_cell.length_a   1.000
_cell.length_b   1.000
_cell.length_c   1.000
_cell.angle_alpha   90.00
_cell.angle_beta   90.00
_cell.angle_gamma   90.00
#
_symmetry.space_group_name_H-M   'P 1'
#
loop_
_entity.id
_entity.type
_entity.pdbx_description
1 polymer ?
#
loop_
_entity_poly.entity_id
_entity_poly.type
_entity_poly.pdbx_seq_one_letter_code
_entity_poly.pdbx_strand_id
1 'polypeptide(L)'
;MLVLAAGLGAGVAACEDAATSVEPATVLLSVTPAGGATGVATDQPVVVTFDHAMHDHAGDYAAVHEGDVTGPAVPGTWMMEEGGTVMRFSPDQPWKGGSEYTIHLGGGLMDAEGHEVDLEHHGMDQGGMWADGGMMGGMMGGQHPHTGEGWRHENGSYGMLFPFTTEPGATGSESAALVRVEPAGGATDVDPTAPVVVTFDHAIDPAMTEYAALHEGDINGPEVAGTWSLSEDSTQLIFTQAEPLKAGTQYTIHLGGGMMDADGNHVDMGTNGTHMGGEWAAGSMMGGGMGGGMHAGEHEHMGEGWDHPENGTHGMIFTFTTAE
;
A
#
# COMPACT_ATOMS: atom_id res chain seq x y z
N MET A 1 -6.15 63.56 76.26
CA MET A 1 -6.04 64.09 74.88
C MET A 1 -4.81 63.44 74.27
N LEU A 2 -4.97 62.85 73.08
CA LEU A 2 -4.00 62.20 72.18
C LEU A 2 -2.55 62.73 72.30
N VAL A 3 -1.48 61.95 72.10
CA VAL A 3 -1.03 61.38 70.80
C VAL A 3 -0.17 60.11 71.00
N LEU A 4 -0.33 59.16 70.07
CA LEU A 4 0.39 57.89 69.90
C LEU A 4 1.91 58.06 69.71
N ALA A 5 2.69 57.18 70.32
CA ALA A 5 4.10 56.96 70.02
C ALA A 5 4.28 55.73 69.11
N ALA A 6 5.15 55.85 68.11
CA ALA A 6 5.59 54.79 67.22
C ALA A 6 6.56 53.83 67.90
N GLY A 7 6.50 52.54 67.54
CA GLY A 7 7.48 51.52 67.90
C GLY A 7 7.41 50.34 66.95
N LEU A 8 8.49 50.13 66.20
CA LEU A 8 8.71 49.05 65.24
C LEU A 8 8.59 47.65 65.88
N GLY A 9 7.99 46.72 65.15
CA GLY A 9 8.11 45.28 65.36
C GLY A 9 8.04 44.56 64.01
N ALA A 10 9.19 44.14 63.49
CA ALA A 10 9.32 43.29 62.32
C ALA A 10 8.83 41.86 62.65
N GLY A 11 8.04 41.28 61.75
CA GLY A 11 7.56 39.91 61.85
C GLY A 11 7.18 39.37 60.47
N VAL A 12 8.22 38.92 59.76
CA VAL A 12 8.25 37.98 58.63
C VAL A 12 6.95 37.83 57.84
N ALA A 13 6.84 38.53 56.70
CA ALA A 13 6.03 38.04 55.60
C ALA A 13 6.67 36.73 55.13
N ALA A 14 6.00 35.61 55.39
CA ALA A 14 6.31 34.38 54.68
C ALA A 14 6.08 34.68 53.19
N CYS A 15 7.17 34.65 52.42
CA CYS A 15 7.10 34.37 51.01
C CYS A 15 6.42 33.00 50.90
N GLU A 16 5.11 32.96 50.64
CA GLU A 16 4.54 31.83 49.96
C GLU A 16 5.18 31.86 48.57
N ASP A 17 6.24 31.07 48.46
CA ASP A 17 6.85 30.66 47.21
C ASP A 17 5.70 30.15 46.36
N ALA A 18 5.27 30.94 45.38
CA ALA A 18 4.34 30.50 44.36
C ALA A 18 5.10 29.47 43.55
N ALA A 19 5.11 28.23 44.05
CA ALA A 19 5.48 27.07 43.28
C ALA A 19 4.53 27.08 42.09
N THR A 20 5.04 27.53 40.94
CA THR A 20 4.44 27.26 39.65
C THR A 20 4.42 25.74 39.53
N SER A 21 3.29 25.13 39.90
CA SER A 21 3.00 23.75 39.55
C SER A 21 3.04 23.72 38.04
N VAL A 22 4.14 23.22 37.49
CA VAL A 22 4.19 22.84 36.09
C VAL A 22 3.25 21.64 36.03
N GLU A 23 2.05 21.84 35.47
CA GLU A 23 1.14 20.74 35.16
C GLU A 23 1.95 19.72 34.32
N PRO A 24 1.90 18.42 34.63
CA PRO A 24 2.69 17.44 33.91
C PRO A 24 2.25 17.45 32.44
N ALA A 25 3.21 17.60 31.52
CA ALA A 25 2.95 17.44 30.10
C ALA A 25 2.38 16.04 29.86
N THR A 26 1.40 15.92 28.96
CA THR A 26 0.91 14.62 28.49
C THR A 26 2.09 13.81 27.96
N VAL A 27 2.21 12.56 28.37
CA VAL A 27 3.37 11.71 28.07
C VAL A 27 2.98 10.58 27.13
N LEU A 28 3.83 10.31 26.14
CA LEU A 28 3.76 9.08 25.36
C LEU A 28 4.05 7.87 26.27
N LEU A 29 3.11 6.93 26.41
CA LEU A 29 3.28 5.72 27.22
C LEU A 29 3.81 4.55 26.40
N SER A 30 3.25 4.31 25.21
CA SER A 30 3.68 3.20 24.36
C SER A 30 3.48 3.41 22.87
N VAL A 31 4.37 2.81 22.07
CA VAL A 31 4.25 2.64 20.62
C VAL A 31 4.40 1.17 20.30
N THR A 32 3.42 0.62 19.58
CA THR A 32 3.43 -0.76 19.09
C THR A 32 3.23 -0.73 17.57
N PRO A 33 4.10 -1.37 16.77
CA PRO A 33 5.39 -1.95 17.16
C PRO A 33 6.35 -0.92 17.76
N ALA A 34 7.20 -1.34 18.70
CA ALA A 34 8.26 -0.49 19.23
C ALA A 34 9.36 -0.26 18.16
N GLY A 35 10.11 0.82 18.30
CA GLY A 35 11.26 1.12 17.45
C GLY A 35 12.31 0.01 17.49
N GLY A 36 12.78 -0.39 16.31
CA GLY A 36 13.68 -1.51 16.09
C GLY A 36 13.03 -2.90 16.16
N ALA A 37 11.70 -3.00 16.30
CA ALA A 37 11.03 -4.30 16.29
C ALA A 37 11.21 -5.00 14.94
N THR A 38 11.48 -6.30 14.97
CA THR A 38 11.59 -7.16 13.78
C THR A 38 10.64 -8.33 13.89
N GLY A 39 10.14 -8.84 12.76
CA GLY A 39 9.20 -9.96 12.81
C GLY A 39 7.79 -9.52 13.22
N VAL A 40 7.44 -8.26 12.95
CA VAL A 40 6.08 -7.73 13.18
C VAL A 40 5.13 -8.42 12.22
N ALA A 41 4.04 -9.00 12.74
CA ALA A 41 3.07 -9.69 11.89
C ALA A 41 2.44 -8.74 10.85
N THR A 42 2.16 -9.23 9.65
CA THR A 42 1.65 -8.39 8.55
C THR A 42 0.22 -7.89 8.75
N ASP A 43 -0.47 -8.35 9.79
CA ASP A 43 -1.78 -7.89 10.26
C ASP A 43 -1.71 -7.11 11.60
N GLN A 44 -0.51 -6.91 12.16
CA GLN A 44 -0.35 -6.27 13.47
C GLN A 44 -0.72 -4.78 13.38
N PRO A 45 -1.64 -4.28 14.23
CA PRO A 45 -2.02 -2.88 14.21
C PRO A 45 -0.89 -1.99 14.77
N VAL A 46 -0.81 -0.76 14.26
CA VAL A 46 -0.01 0.30 14.90
C VAL A 46 -0.87 0.97 15.97
N VAL A 47 -0.36 0.99 17.21
CA VAL A 47 -1.06 1.52 18.38
C VAL A 47 -0.11 2.42 19.17
N VAL A 48 -0.57 3.63 19.46
CA VAL A 48 0.12 4.64 20.26
C VAL A 48 -0.75 4.95 21.48
N THR A 49 -0.17 5.01 22.67
CA THR A 49 -0.90 5.25 23.92
C THR A 49 -0.28 6.42 24.66
N PHE A 50 -1.12 7.32 25.16
CA PHE A 50 -0.79 8.49 25.95
C PHE A 50 -1.42 8.39 27.35
N ASP A 51 -0.89 9.12 28.32
CA ASP A 51 -1.42 9.11 29.70
C ASP A 51 -2.63 10.05 29.91
N HIS A 52 -2.85 10.99 28.98
CA HIS A 52 -3.99 11.90 28.95
C HIS A 52 -4.64 11.93 27.57
N ALA A 53 -5.87 12.47 27.53
CA ALA A 53 -6.63 12.56 26.30
C ALA A 53 -5.95 13.52 25.31
N MET A 54 -5.80 13.07 24.08
CA MET A 54 -5.24 13.84 22.98
C MET A 54 -6.28 14.72 22.32
N HIS A 55 -5.84 15.74 21.58
CA HIS A 55 -6.73 16.50 20.72
C HIS A 55 -7.38 15.58 19.66
N ASP A 56 -8.65 15.84 19.30
CA ASP A 56 -9.42 15.07 18.29
C ASP A 56 -8.75 14.97 16.90
N HIS A 57 -7.73 15.79 16.64
CA HIS A 57 -6.99 15.86 15.37
C HIS A 57 -5.54 15.42 15.52
N ALA A 58 -5.15 14.72 16.59
CA ALA A 58 -3.75 14.32 16.77
C ALA A 58 -3.25 13.38 15.66
N GLY A 59 -4.15 12.64 15.00
CA GLY A 59 -3.82 11.83 13.82
C GLY A 59 -3.27 12.65 12.64
N ASP A 60 -3.57 13.95 12.55
CA ASP A 60 -3.00 14.84 11.53
C ASP A 60 -1.50 15.10 11.74
N TYR A 61 -0.98 14.71 12.90
CA TYR A 61 0.43 14.79 13.30
C TYR A 61 1.05 13.40 13.47
N ALA A 62 0.47 12.36 12.87
CA ALA A 62 1.03 11.03 12.84
C ALA A 62 1.02 10.45 11.42
N ALA A 63 2.08 9.74 11.06
CA ALA A 63 2.20 9.09 9.76
C ALA A 63 2.94 7.75 9.90
N VAL A 64 2.74 6.86 8.94
CA VAL A 64 3.58 5.68 8.76
C VAL A 64 4.16 5.74 7.36
N HIS A 65 5.47 5.57 7.23
CA HIS A 65 6.20 5.58 5.96
C HIS A 65 6.71 4.19 5.62
N GLU A 66 6.68 3.81 4.35
CA GLU A 66 7.39 2.64 3.85
C GLU A 66 8.88 2.97 3.71
N GLY A 67 9.75 2.18 4.36
CA GLY A 67 11.17 2.47 4.52
C GLY A 67 11.43 3.50 5.61
N ASP A 68 12.26 4.50 5.29
CA ASP A 68 12.56 5.62 6.20
C ASP A 68 11.51 6.74 6.11
N VAL A 69 11.68 7.78 6.91
CA VAL A 69 10.78 8.95 6.98
C VAL A 69 10.63 9.73 5.66
N THR A 70 11.55 9.55 4.70
CA THR A 70 11.45 10.15 3.36
C THR A 70 10.67 9.29 2.37
N GLY A 71 10.40 8.03 2.73
CA GLY A 71 9.60 7.11 1.96
C GLY A 71 8.13 7.54 1.81
N PRO A 72 7.38 6.88 0.90
CA PRO A 72 5.97 7.18 0.70
C PRO A 72 5.18 6.89 1.97
N ALA A 73 4.19 7.73 2.26
CA ALA A 73 3.25 7.50 3.35
C ALA A 73 2.35 6.29 3.01
N VAL A 74 2.18 5.39 3.98
CA VAL A 74 1.27 4.25 3.89
C VAL A 74 -0.16 4.76 3.97
N PRO A 75 -1.02 4.48 2.97
CA PRO A 75 -2.44 4.82 3.04
C PRO A 75 -3.14 4.12 4.21
N GLY A 76 -3.95 4.86 4.96
CA GLY A 76 -4.67 4.33 6.10
C GLY A 76 -5.34 5.44 6.91
N THR A 77 -6.02 5.03 7.98
CA THR A 77 -6.77 5.92 8.87
C THR A 77 -6.24 5.86 10.30
N TRP A 78 -5.98 7.02 10.88
CA TRP A 78 -5.74 7.19 12.31
C TRP A 78 -7.05 7.44 13.06
N MET A 79 -7.29 6.72 14.14
CA MET A 79 -8.48 6.86 14.98
C MET A 79 -8.12 6.96 16.47
N MET A 80 -8.82 7.84 17.18
CA MET A 80 -8.76 7.93 18.64
C MET A 80 -9.74 6.93 19.29
N GLU A 81 -9.24 6.19 20.26
CA GLU A 81 -9.91 5.17 21.06
C GLU A 81 -9.78 5.50 22.56
N GLU A 82 -10.46 4.71 23.41
CA GLU A 82 -10.36 4.78 24.89
C GLU A 82 -10.52 6.18 25.53
N GLY A 83 -11.37 7.02 24.96
CA GLY A 83 -11.60 8.38 25.48
C GLY A 83 -10.50 9.37 25.11
N GLY A 84 -9.73 9.10 24.05
CA GLY A 84 -8.74 10.00 23.48
C GLY A 84 -7.29 9.67 23.86
N THR A 85 -7.04 8.64 24.65
CA THR A 85 -5.69 8.27 25.12
C THR A 85 -5.00 7.24 24.22
N VAL A 86 -5.74 6.55 23.35
CA VAL A 86 -5.20 5.53 22.45
C VAL A 86 -5.41 5.96 21.01
N MET A 87 -4.34 6.06 20.24
CA MET A 87 -4.37 6.36 18.82
C MET A 87 -3.97 5.11 18.03
N ARG A 88 -4.88 4.62 17.18
CA ARG A 88 -4.68 3.42 16.35
C ARG A 88 -4.61 3.81 14.89
N PHE A 89 -3.64 3.27 14.17
CA PHE A 89 -3.59 3.32 12.71
C PHE A 89 -4.07 2.00 12.12
N SER A 90 -5.02 2.09 11.17
CA SER A 90 -5.44 0.98 10.34
C SER A 90 -4.99 1.26 8.91
N PRO A 91 -4.02 0.53 8.36
CA PRO A 91 -3.64 0.67 6.96
C PRO A 91 -4.80 0.21 6.06
N ASP A 92 -4.91 0.78 4.86
CA ASP A 92 -5.93 0.41 3.88
C ASP A 92 -5.65 -0.98 3.25
N GLN A 93 -4.40 -1.43 3.35
CA GLN A 93 -3.90 -2.73 2.87
C GLN A 93 -3.02 -3.39 3.95
N PRO A 94 -2.89 -4.73 4.00
CA PRO A 94 -1.94 -5.41 4.89
C PRO A 94 -0.49 -4.92 4.70
N TRP A 95 0.35 -5.07 5.74
CA TRP A 95 1.75 -4.69 5.63
C TRP A 95 2.49 -5.63 4.67
N LYS A 96 3.39 -5.09 3.84
CA LYS A 96 4.28 -5.91 3.00
C LYS A 96 5.21 -6.72 3.89
N GLY A 97 5.33 -8.01 3.62
CA GLY A 97 6.27 -8.88 4.32
C GLY A 97 7.74 -8.50 4.08
N GLY A 98 8.58 -8.73 5.08
CA GLY A 98 10.03 -8.48 5.04
C GLY A 98 10.44 -7.03 4.76
N SER A 99 9.52 -6.09 4.94
CA SER A 99 9.68 -4.68 4.60
C SER A 99 9.93 -3.84 5.85
N GLU A 100 10.69 -2.77 5.68
CA GLU A 100 10.91 -1.76 6.72
C GLU A 100 9.82 -0.69 6.63
N TYR A 101 9.36 -0.22 7.79
CA TYR A 101 8.41 0.86 7.94
C TYR A 101 8.85 1.78 9.06
N THR A 102 8.45 3.05 9.01
CA THR A 102 8.75 4.04 10.06
C THR A 102 7.47 4.71 10.52
N ILE A 103 7.12 4.55 11.80
CA ILE A 103 6.07 5.36 12.44
C ILE A 103 6.68 6.72 12.76
N HIS A 104 6.01 7.79 12.35
CA HIS A 104 6.43 9.16 12.59
C HIS A 104 5.38 9.88 13.43
N LEU A 105 5.74 10.20 14.67
CA LEU A 105 4.95 11.04 15.57
C LEU A 105 5.49 12.46 15.53
N GLY A 106 4.69 13.38 14.99
CA GLY A 106 5.06 14.78 14.79
C GLY A 106 5.21 15.55 16.09
N GLY A 107 6.06 16.59 16.06
CA GLY A 107 6.36 17.42 17.22
C GLY A 107 5.21 18.31 17.70
N GLY A 108 4.20 18.57 16.88
CA GLY A 108 3.02 19.36 17.27
C GLY A 108 1.83 18.54 17.72
N LEU A 109 2.05 17.30 18.15
CA LEU A 109 1.03 16.56 18.91
C LEU A 109 0.67 17.35 20.18
N MET A 110 -0.63 17.54 20.38
CA MET A 110 -1.18 18.26 21.52
C MET A 110 -2.22 17.41 22.26
N ASP A 111 -2.28 17.60 23.57
CA ASP A 111 -3.37 17.09 24.39
C ASP A 111 -4.69 17.85 24.17
N ALA A 112 -5.77 17.36 24.78
CA ALA A 112 -7.09 17.95 24.65
C ALA A 112 -7.16 19.40 25.18
N GLU A 113 -6.25 19.77 26.09
CA GLU A 113 -6.09 21.10 26.65
C GLU A 113 -5.19 22.02 25.80
N GLY A 114 -4.52 21.47 24.77
CA GLY A 114 -3.66 22.19 23.84
C GLY A 114 -2.21 22.31 24.29
N HIS A 115 -1.77 21.52 25.26
CA HIS A 115 -0.35 21.42 25.65
C HIS A 115 0.39 20.41 24.77
N GLU A 116 1.68 20.66 24.55
CA GLU A 116 2.54 19.75 23.80
C GLU A 116 2.75 18.43 24.55
N VAL A 117 2.90 17.35 23.78
CA VAL A 117 3.18 16.01 24.31
C VAL A 117 4.68 15.80 24.52
N ASP A 118 5.05 15.29 25.67
CA ASP A 118 6.39 14.75 25.93
C ASP A 118 6.54 13.38 25.25
N LEU A 119 7.16 13.40 24.07
CA LEU A 119 7.54 12.20 23.32
C LEU A 119 8.84 11.56 23.85
N GLU A 120 9.67 12.31 24.58
CA GLU A 120 11.03 11.89 24.94
C GLU A 120 11.03 10.86 26.07
N HIS A 121 10.21 11.10 27.11
CA HIS A 121 10.32 10.39 28.38
C HIS A 121 10.28 8.87 28.27
N HIS A 122 9.41 8.32 27.42
CA HIS A 122 9.33 6.88 27.16
C HIS A 122 9.55 6.50 25.69
N GLY A 123 9.55 7.45 24.76
CA GLY A 123 9.77 7.17 23.35
C GLY A 123 11.17 6.65 23.08
N MET A 124 12.19 7.20 23.74
CA MET A 124 13.58 6.75 23.60
C MET A 124 13.80 5.32 24.12
N ASP A 125 13.17 4.97 25.24
CA ASP A 125 13.24 3.62 25.81
C ASP A 125 12.54 2.57 24.92
N GLN A 126 11.67 3.02 24.01
CA GLN A 126 10.96 2.20 23.03
C GLN A 126 11.63 2.20 21.66
N GLY A 127 12.91 2.55 21.59
CA GLY A 127 13.68 2.54 20.34
C GLY A 127 13.36 3.71 19.41
N GLY A 128 12.70 4.75 19.93
CA GLY A 128 12.43 5.98 19.20
C GLY A 128 13.72 6.77 18.92
N MET A 129 13.71 7.56 17.85
CA MET A 129 14.78 8.47 17.48
C MET A 129 14.22 9.79 16.95
N TRP A 130 14.89 10.91 17.25
CA TRP A 130 14.44 12.22 16.76
C TRP A 130 14.62 12.33 15.24
N ALA A 131 13.57 12.80 14.54
CA ALA A 131 13.62 13.16 13.13
C ALA A 131 14.39 14.48 12.97
N ASP A 132 15.68 14.40 12.68
CA ASP A 132 16.48 15.59 12.42
C ASP A 132 16.33 16.10 10.96
N GLY A 133 16.70 17.35 10.71
CA GLY A 133 16.61 17.96 9.38
C GLY A 133 17.52 17.34 8.32
N GLY A 134 18.53 16.56 8.72
CA GLY A 134 19.39 15.79 7.82
C GLY A 134 18.72 14.51 7.34
N MET A 135 17.92 13.86 8.21
CA MET A 135 17.13 12.68 7.89
C MET A 135 15.95 12.99 6.97
N MET A 136 15.40 14.20 7.02
CA MET A 136 14.36 14.67 6.08
C MET A 136 14.91 15.08 4.69
N GLY A 137 16.09 14.59 4.30
CA GLY A 137 16.64 14.75 2.95
C GLY A 137 17.21 16.13 2.59
N GLY A 138 17.40 17.05 3.56
CA GLY A 138 18.03 18.36 3.33
C GLY A 138 17.26 19.30 2.38
N MET A 139 16.03 18.94 1.99
CA MET A 139 15.16 19.81 1.20
C MET A 139 14.53 20.83 2.14
N MET A 140 14.73 22.11 1.83
CA MET A 140 14.19 23.22 2.62
C MET A 140 12.69 23.03 2.86
N GLY A 141 12.28 23.09 4.13
CA GLY A 141 10.92 22.79 4.60
C GLY A 141 9.84 23.35 3.68
N GLY A 142 8.97 22.46 3.21
CA GLY A 142 7.80 22.85 2.41
C GLY A 142 7.30 21.83 1.37
N GLN A 143 7.96 20.69 1.15
CA GLN A 143 7.56 19.76 0.07
C GLN A 143 7.24 18.32 0.51
N HIS A 144 7.47 17.95 1.78
CA HIS A 144 6.90 16.71 2.34
C HIS A 144 5.59 17.02 3.08
N PRO A 145 4.51 16.25 2.87
CA PRO A 145 3.19 16.50 3.48
C PRO A 145 3.21 16.53 5.02
N HIS A 146 4.27 16.00 5.66
CA HIS A 146 4.45 15.90 7.12
C HIS A 146 5.65 16.72 7.65
N THR A 147 6.01 17.84 6.99
CA THR A 147 7.12 18.74 7.39
C THR A 147 6.71 20.21 7.63
N GLY A 148 5.40 20.48 7.73
CA GLY A 148 4.86 21.81 8.01
C GLY A 148 5.22 22.34 9.41
N GLU A 149 4.93 23.62 9.70
CA GLU A 149 5.25 24.24 11.00
C GLU A 149 4.66 23.47 12.19
N GLY A 150 3.48 22.85 12.03
CA GLY A 150 2.84 22.03 13.06
C GLY A 150 3.50 20.67 13.32
N TRP A 151 4.52 20.26 12.56
CA TRP A 151 5.26 19.02 12.81
C TRP A 151 6.57 19.24 13.57
N ARG A 152 6.95 20.49 13.83
CA ARG A 152 8.23 20.82 14.48
C ARG A 152 8.08 20.79 15.99
N HIS A 153 9.00 20.09 16.65
CA HIS A 153 9.11 20.06 18.11
C HIS A 153 10.02 21.21 18.60
N GLU A 154 9.92 21.59 19.89
CA GLU A 154 10.71 22.67 20.50
C GLU A 154 12.23 22.46 20.35
N ASN A 155 12.68 21.20 20.33
CA ASN A 155 14.09 20.82 20.12
C ASN A 155 14.59 20.98 18.67
N GLY A 156 13.74 21.44 17.74
CA GLY A 156 14.06 21.65 16.34
C GLY A 156 13.96 20.42 15.45
N SER A 157 13.57 19.26 16.00
CA SER A 157 13.23 18.05 15.24
C SER A 157 11.84 18.14 14.62
N TYR A 158 11.51 17.20 13.74
CA TYR A 158 10.18 17.03 13.17
C TYR A 158 9.33 16.01 13.96
N GLY A 159 9.68 15.75 15.22
CA GLY A 159 9.07 14.71 16.03
C GLY A 159 9.90 13.44 16.10
N MET A 160 9.31 12.35 16.57
CA MET A 160 10.00 11.08 16.87
C MET A 160 9.63 9.99 15.87
N LEU A 161 10.62 9.18 15.50
CA LEU A 161 10.52 8.07 14.56
C LEU A 161 10.67 6.74 15.30
N PHE A 162 9.86 5.75 14.92
CA PHE A 162 9.93 4.38 15.42
C PHE A 162 9.97 3.44 14.21
N PRO A 163 11.16 3.05 13.74
CA PRO A 163 11.29 2.10 12.63
C PRO A 163 10.91 0.69 13.09
N PHE A 164 10.33 -0.13 12.23
CA PHE A 164 10.09 -1.54 12.48
C PHE A 164 10.19 -2.34 11.17
N THR A 165 10.41 -3.64 11.29
CA THR A 165 10.48 -4.58 10.16
C THR A 165 9.44 -5.67 10.33
N THR A 166 8.62 -5.86 9.31
CA THR A 166 7.65 -6.96 9.28
C THR A 166 8.34 -8.31 9.23
N GLU A 167 7.64 -9.35 9.66
CA GLU A 167 8.07 -10.72 9.41
C GLU A 167 8.27 -10.94 7.92
N PRO A 168 9.24 -11.79 7.51
CA PRO A 168 9.34 -12.20 6.12
C PRO A 168 7.95 -12.62 5.65
N GLY A 169 7.52 -12.05 4.52
CA GLY A 169 6.31 -12.52 3.85
C GLY A 169 6.38 -14.02 3.67
N ALA A 170 5.23 -14.70 3.67
CA ALA A 170 5.22 -16.13 3.39
C ALA A 170 6.05 -16.36 2.11
N THR A 171 6.99 -17.29 2.12
CA THR A 171 7.82 -17.58 0.94
C THR A 171 6.95 -18.26 -0.12
N GLY A 172 6.20 -17.45 -0.84
CA GLY A 172 5.31 -17.69 -1.95
C GLY A 172 5.12 -16.30 -2.57
N SER A 173 4.97 -16.23 -3.89
CA SER A 173 4.69 -14.94 -4.52
C SER A 173 3.50 -14.29 -3.79
N GLU A 174 3.69 -13.09 -3.22
CA GLU A 174 2.63 -12.31 -2.55
C GLU A 174 1.52 -11.90 -3.52
N SER A 175 1.69 -12.22 -4.81
CA SER A 175 0.60 -12.26 -5.77
C SER A 175 0.50 -13.58 -6.52
N ALA A 176 -0.71 -13.95 -6.94
CA ALA A 176 -0.93 -15.09 -7.82
C ALA A 176 -0.01 -15.02 -9.05
N ALA A 177 0.79 -16.05 -9.27
CA ALA A 177 1.65 -16.19 -10.42
C ALA A 177 0.98 -17.08 -11.46
N LEU A 178 1.10 -16.71 -12.74
CA LEU A 178 0.74 -17.58 -13.85
C LEU A 178 1.70 -18.77 -13.87
N VAL A 179 1.19 -19.99 -13.82
CA VAL A 179 2.02 -21.22 -13.77
C VAL A 179 1.75 -22.22 -14.89
N ARG A 180 0.59 -22.12 -15.55
CA ARG A 180 0.27 -22.98 -16.71
C ARG A 180 -0.67 -22.30 -17.68
N VAL A 181 -0.44 -22.50 -18.98
CA VAL A 181 -1.38 -22.20 -20.06
C VAL A 181 -1.51 -23.42 -20.95
N GLU A 182 -2.75 -23.84 -21.21
CA GLU A 182 -3.10 -24.93 -22.10
C GLU A 182 -4.13 -24.45 -23.11
N PRO A 183 -3.89 -24.59 -24.43
CA PRO A 183 -2.64 -25.00 -25.05
C PRO A 183 -1.47 -24.05 -24.74
N ALA A 184 -0.26 -24.58 -24.61
CA ALA A 184 0.93 -23.75 -24.39
C ALA A 184 1.23 -22.88 -25.62
N GLY A 185 1.90 -21.76 -25.41
CA GLY A 185 2.32 -20.88 -26.50
C GLY A 185 3.22 -21.61 -27.51
N GLY A 186 2.91 -21.45 -28.79
CA GLY A 186 3.56 -22.13 -29.91
C GLY A 186 3.08 -23.57 -30.17
N ALA A 187 2.08 -24.08 -29.44
CA ALA A 187 1.56 -25.42 -29.70
C ALA A 187 0.91 -25.54 -31.09
N THR A 188 1.12 -26.68 -31.75
CA THR A 188 0.51 -27.04 -33.04
C THR A 188 -0.25 -28.36 -32.91
N ASP A 189 -1.07 -28.69 -33.91
CA ASP A 189 -1.88 -29.92 -33.94
C ASP A 189 -2.80 -30.09 -32.71
N VAL A 190 -3.28 -28.96 -32.16
CA VAL A 190 -4.20 -28.96 -31.02
C VAL A 190 -5.58 -29.45 -31.46
N ASP A 191 -6.17 -30.38 -30.70
CA ASP A 191 -7.54 -30.84 -30.97
C ASP A 191 -8.50 -29.63 -30.95
N PRO A 192 -9.31 -29.40 -31.99
CA PRO A 192 -10.25 -28.27 -32.02
C PRO A 192 -11.30 -28.28 -30.90
N THR A 193 -11.44 -29.39 -30.17
CA THR A 193 -12.29 -29.52 -28.97
C THR A 193 -11.51 -29.46 -27.66
N ALA A 194 -10.19 -29.32 -27.70
CA ALA A 194 -9.35 -29.22 -26.51
C ALA A 194 -9.79 -28.03 -25.64
N PRO A 195 -9.78 -28.18 -24.31
CA PRO A 195 -10.07 -27.08 -23.41
C PRO A 195 -8.94 -26.05 -23.45
N VAL A 196 -9.31 -24.77 -23.30
CA VAL A 196 -8.35 -23.70 -23.02
C VAL A 196 -8.39 -23.42 -21.52
N VAL A 197 -7.27 -23.63 -20.83
CA VAL A 197 -7.14 -23.51 -19.37
C VAL A 197 -5.90 -22.71 -19.01
N VAL A 198 -6.06 -21.78 -18.09
CA VAL A 198 -5.00 -20.93 -17.54
C VAL A 198 -4.97 -21.18 -16.04
N THR A 199 -3.82 -21.55 -15.49
CA THR A 199 -3.64 -21.92 -14.08
C THR A 199 -2.71 -20.94 -13.38
N PHE A 200 -3.13 -20.53 -12.18
CA PHE A 200 -2.38 -19.70 -11.25
C PHE A 200 -2.02 -20.51 -9.99
N ASP A 201 -0.98 -20.10 -9.27
CA ASP A 201 -0.60 -20.75 -8.01
C ASP A 201 -1.43 -20.30 -6.79
N HIS A 202 -2.18 -19.20 -6.93
CA HIS A 202 -3.12 -18.69 -5.95
C HIS A 202 -4.46 -18.32 -6.60
N ALA A 203 -5.47 -18.10 -5.75
CA ALA A 203 -6.79 -17.69 -6.20
C ALA A 203 -6.75 -16.29 -6.84
N ILE A 204 -7.45 -16.11 -7.95
CA ILE A 204 -7.63 -14.80 -8.57
C ILE A 204 -8.99 -14.16 -8.26
N ASP A 205 -9.09 -12.83 -8.40
CA ASP A 205 -10.36 -12.14 -8.19
C ASP A 205 -11.42 -12.65 -9.20
N PRO A 206 -12.66 -12.94 -8.77
CA PRO A 206 -13.73 -13.39 -9.65
C PRO A 206 -14.01 -12.50 -10.88
N ALA A 207 -13.79 -11.19 -10.78
CA ALA A 207 -13.96 -10.25 -11.90
C ALA A 207 -12.90 -10.45 -13.01
N MET A 208 -11.84 -11.21 -12.76
CA MET A 208 -10.78 -11.45 -13.73
C MET A 208 -11.20 -12.32 -14.93
N THR A 209 -12.39 -12.91 -14.92
CA THR A 209 -12.93 -13.57 -16.12
C THR A 209 -13.16 -12.59 -17.27
N GLU A 210 -13.34 -11.29 -16.99
CA GLU A 210 -13.49 -10.22 -17.99
C GLU A 210 -12.16 -9.74 -18.58
N TYR A 211 -11.03 -10.23 -18.05
CA TYR A 211 -9.67 -9.87 -18.47
C TYR A 211 -8.96 -10.99 -19.22
N ALA A 212 -9.73 -11.97 -19.72
CA ALA A 212 -9.25 -13.04 -20.57
C ALA A 212 -10.07 -13.09 -21.86
N ALA A 213 -9.39 -13.24 -22.99
CA ALA A 213 -10.00 -13.35 -24.31
C ALA A 213 -9.33 -14.45 -25.14
N LEU A 214 -10.08 -15.02 -26.09
CA LEU A 214 -9.56 -15.93 -27.10
C LEU A 214 -9.88 -15.33 -28.47
N HIS A 215 -8.86 -15.05 -29.27
CA HIS A 215 -9.01 -14.48 -30.61
C HIS A 215 -8.69 -15.52 -31.69
N GLU A 216 -9.44 -15.50 -32.79
CA GLU A 216 -9.08 -16.23 -34.01
C GLU A 216 -8.03 -15.44 -34.80
N GLY A 217 -6.86 -16.05 -35.04
CA GLY A 217 -5.70 -15.38 -35.63
C GLY A 217 -4.84 -14.69 -34.58
N ASP A 218 -4.48 -13.43 -34.82
CA ASP A 218 -3.73 -12.59 -33.90
C ASP A 218 -4.62 -11.90 -32.84
N ILE A 219 -4.00 -11.13 -31.95
CA ILE A 219 -4.68 -10.42 -30.85
C ILE A 219 -5.76 -9.40 -31.31
N ASN A 220 -5.69 -8.92 -32.56
CA ASN A 220 -6.71 -8.04 -33.15
C ASN A 220 -7.77 -8.82 -33.94
N GLY A 221 -7.67 -10.15 -33.96
CA GLY A 221 -8.64 -11.03 -34.57
C GLY A 221 -9.99 -10.99 -33.85
N PRO A 222 -11.07 -11.47 -34.49
CA PRO A 222 -12.36 -11.56 -33.84
C PRO A 222 -12.29 -12.50 -32.62
N GLU A 223 -12.95 -12.10 -31.54
CA GLU A 223 -13.10 -12.96 -30.37
C GLU A 223 -13.91 -14.22 -30.71
N VAL A 224 -13.44 -15.35 -30.20
CA VAL A 224 -14.11 -16.65 -30.32
C VAL A 224 -15.30 -16.67 -29.37
N ALA A 225 -16.46 -17.05 -29.88
CA ALA A 225 -17.66 -17.18 -29.05
C ALA A 225 -17.50 -18.28 -27.99
N GLY A 226 -17.63 -17.91 -26.72
CA GLY A 226 -17.54 -18.82 -25.59
C GLY A 226 -17.66 -18.08 -24.26
N THR A 227 -17.37 -18.77 -23.17
CA THR A 227 -17.44 -18.20 -21.81
C THR A 227 -16.21 -18.58 -21.01
N TRP A 228 -15.58 -17.58 -20.38
CA TRP A 228 -14.59 -17.78 -19.33
C TRP A 228 -15.28 -18.02 -17.98
N SER A 229 -14.77 -18.98 -17.23
CA SER A 229 -15.25 -19.30 -15.88
C SER A 229 -14.08 -19.70 -14.98
N LEU A 230 -14.21 -19.42 -13.68
CA LEU A 230 -13.25 -19.88 -12.68
C LEU A 230 -13.55 -21.30 -12.20
N SER A 231 -12.50 -22.03 -11.82
CA SER A 231 -12.61 -23.23 -10.99
C SER A 231 -13.17 -22.89 -9.60
N GLU A 232 -13.60 -23.92 -8.87
CA GLU A 232 -14.18 -23.76 -7.52
C GLU A 232 -13.21 -23.12 -6.51
N ASP A 233 -11.91 -23.31 -6.69
CA ASP A 233 -10.84 -22.74 -5.87
C ASP A 233 -10.29 -21.41 -6.44
N SER A 234 -10.88 -20.87 -7.51
CA SER A 234 -10.44 -19.65 -8.20
C SER A 234 -9.00 -19.66 -8.71
N THR A 235 -8.36 -20.82 -8.84
CA THR A 235 -6.97 -20.93 -9.33
C THR A 235 -6.87 -21.19 -10.83
N GLN A 236 -7.98 -21.45 -11.52
CA GLN A 236 -7.99 -21.73 -12.95
C GLN A 236 -9.06 -20.94 -13.69
N LEU A 237 -8.67 -20.26 -14.76
CA LEU A 237 -9.57 -19.73 -15.78
C LEU A 237 -9.75 -20.77 -16.89
N ILE A 238 -11.00 -21.11 -17.16
CA ILE A 238 -11.38 -22.14 -18.12
C ILE A 238 -12.28 -21.50 -19.15
N PHE A 239 -11.88 -21.57 -20.43
CA PHE A 239 -12.71 -21.13 -21.53
C PHE A 239 -13.50 -22.31 -22.10
N THR A 240 -14.83 -22.16 -22.08
CA THR A 240 -15.75 -23.08 -22.73
C THR A 240 -16.22 -22.47 -24.03
N GLN A 241 -15.73 -23.01 -25.14
CA GLN A 241 -16.12 -22.62 -26.49
C GLN A 241 -17.57 -23.01 -26.81
N ALA A 242 -18.30 -22.10 -27.47
CA ALA A 242 -19.69 -22.34 -27.86
C ALA A 242 -19.81 -23.35 -29.02
N GLU A 243 -18.83 -23.37 -29.91
CA GLU A 243 -18.64 -24.36 -30.97
C GLU A 243 -17.17 -24.82 -31.00
N PRO A 244 -16.85 -26.01 -31.52
CA PRO A 244 -15.47 -26.42 -31.74
C PRO A 244 -14.68 -25.38 -32.55
N LEU A 245 -13.38 -25.23 -32.24
CA LEU A 245 -12.49 -24.37 -33.02
C LEU A 245 -12.42 -24.83 -34.48
N LYS A 246 -12.01 -23.93 -35.37
CA LYS A 246 -11.76 -24.26 -36.78
C LYS A 246 -10.48 -25.08 -36.88
N ALA A 247 -10.47 -26.08 -37.76
CA ALA A 247 -9.29 -26.87 -38.07
C ALA A 247 -8.21 -26.03 -38.77
N GLY A 248 -6.92 -26.38 -38.58
CA GLY A 248 -5.78 -25.72 -39.22
C GLY A 248 -5.67 -24.21 -38.96
N THR A 249 -6.24 -23.73 -37.86
CA THR A 249 -6.44 -22.30 -37.60
C THR A 249 -5.62 -21.86 -36.38
N GLN A 250 -4.97 -20.70 -36.49
CA GLN A 250 -4.26 -20.08 -35.37
C GLN A 250 -5.24 -19.39 -34.43
N TYR A 251 -4.97 -19.47 -33.14
CA TYR A 251 -5.68 -18.76 -32.09
C TYR A 251 -4.70 -18.08 -31.14
N THR A 252 -5.16 -17.00 -30.51
CA THR A 252 -4.40 -16.22 -29.51
C THR A 252 -5.20 -16.12 -28.23
N ILE A 253 -4.68 -16.70 -27.15
CA ILE A 253 -5.16 -16.46 -25.78
C ILE A 253 -4.56 -15.14 -25.32
N HIS A 254 -5.37 -14.23 -24.82
CA HIS A 254 -4.94 -12.93 -24.29
C HIS A 254 -5.35 -12.80 -22.83
N LEU A 255 -4.36 -12.59 -21.96
CA LEU A 255 -4.53 -12.28 -20.54
C LEU A 255 -4.19 -10.81 -20.32
N GLY A 256 -5.11 -10.04 -19.75
CA GLY A 256 -4.97 -8.60 -19.52
C GLY A 256 -3.93 -8.25 -18.45
N GLY A 257 -3.24 -7.13 -18.63
CA GLY A 257 -2.17 -6.69 -17.73
C GLY A 257 -2.67 -6.23 -16.35
N GLY A 258 -3.93 -5.83 -16.24
CA GLY A 258 -4.55 -5.42 -14.97
C GLY A 258 -5.23 -6.56 -14.20
N MET A 259 -4.95 -7.83 -14.53
CA MET A 259 -5.47 -8.95 -13.73
C MET A 259 -4.96 -8.88 -12.29
N MET A 260 -5.88 -9.08 -11.34
CA MET A 260 -5.60 -9.08 -9.90
C MET A 260 -5.91 -10.43 -9.27
N ASP A 261 -5.18 -10.76 -8.21
CA ASP A 261 -5.50 -11.88 -7.36
C ASP A 261 -6.65 -11.58 -6.39
N ALA A 262 -7.08 -12.59 -5.62
CA ALA A 262 -8.17 -12.45 -4.66
C ALA A 262 -7.86 -11.48 -3.50
N ASP A 263 -6.58 -11.16 -3.29
CA ASP A 263 -6.10 -10.23 -2.26
C ASP A 263 -5.89 -8.81 -2.81
N GLY A 264 -6.14 -8.59 -4.11
CA GLY A 264 -6.05 -7.30 -4.78
C GLY A 264 -4.66 -6.95 -5.34
N ASN A 265 -3.72 -7.90 -5.36
CA ASN A 265 -2.40 -7.68 -5.97
C ASN A 265 -2.40 -8.05 -7.45
N HIS A 266 -1.52 -7.43 -8.25
CA HIS A 266 -1.41 -7.74 -9.68
C HIS A 266 -0.80 -9.12 -9.93
N VAL A 267 -1.49 -9.93 -10.74
CA VAL A 267 -1.03 -11.27 -11.14
C VAL A 267 0.35 -11.21 -11.79
N ASP A 268 1.30 -12.01 -11.29
CA ASP A 268 2.62 -12.15 -11.88
C ASP A 268 2.57 -13.06 -13.12
N MET A 269 2.48 -12.44 -14.30
CA MET A 269 2.62 -13.12 -15.58
C MET A 269 4.07 -13.24 -16.05
N GLY A 270 4.99 -12.46 -15.47
CA GLY A 270 6.35 -12.30 -15.95
C GLY A 270 7.26 -13.47 -15.62
N THR A 271 7.12 -14.03 -14.42
CA THR A 271 8.03 -15.08 -13.91
C THR A 271 8.03 -16.35 -14.77
N ASN A 272 6.85 -16.83 -15.19
CA ASN A 272 6.75 -18.07 -15.98
C ASN A 272 6.19 -17.87 -17.40
N GLY A 273 5.47 -16.79 -17.68
CA GLY A 273 4.70 -16.66 -18.91
C GLY A 273 5.53 -16.82 -20.19
N THR A 274 6.71 -16.19 -20.24
CA THR A 274 7.63 -16.32 -21.38
C THR A 274 8.22 -17.73 -21.54
N HIS A 275 8.40 -18.48 -20.45
CA HIS A 275 8.84 -19.87 -20.49
C HIS A 275 7.76 -20.82 -21.05
N MET A 276 6.49 -20.38 -21.05
CA MET A 276 5.36 -21.11 -21.62
C MET A 276 5.01 -20.66 -23.05
N GLY A 277 5.92 -19.93 -23.71
CA GLY A 277 5.71 -19.41 -25.07
C GLY A 277 4.83 -18.17 -25.13
N GLY A 278 4.66 -17.47 -24.00
CA GLY A 278 3.94 -16.20 -23.94
C GLY A 278 4.76 -15.03 -24.45
N GLU A 279 4.10 -14.06 -25.07
CA GLU A 279 4.68 -12.80 -25.52
C GLU A 279 3.92 -11.62 -24.90
N TRP A 280 4.63 -10.57 -24.49
CA TRP A 280 3.99 -9.37 -23.97
C TRP A 280 3.23 -8.64 -25.10
N ALA A 281 1.95 -8.36 -24.88
CA ALA A 281 1.11 -7.58 -25.78
C ALA A 281 1.51 -6.10 -25.70
N ALA A 282 2.49 -5.70 -26.51
CA ALA A 282 2.88 -4.31 -26.64
C ALA A 282 1.87 -3.53 -27.51
N GLY A 283 1.74 -2.21 -27.28
CA GLY A 283 0.87 -1.36 -28.10
C GLY A 283 1.15 -1.40 -29.61
N SER A 284 2.35 -1.80 -30.04
CA SER A 284 2.68 -2.05 -31.45
C SER A 284 2.03 -3.31 -32.04
N MET A 285 1.66 -4.28 -31.20
CA MET A 285 0.91 -5.48 -31.61
C MET A 285 -0.60 -5.23 -31.66
N MET A 286 -1.08 -4.25 -30.87
CA MET A 286 -2.47 -3.77 -30.84
C MET A 286 -2.76 -2.67 -31.87
N GLY A 287 -1.80 -2.35 -32.74
CA GLY A 287 -1.83 -1.17 -33.61
C GLY A 287 -1.30 -1.46 -35.01
N GLY A 288 -2.21 -1.71 -35.94
CA GLY A 288 -1.92 -1.66 -37.37
C GLY A 288 -1.61 -0.22 -37.83
N GLY A 289 -0.40 0.00 -38.33
CA GLY A 289 -0.11 1.03 -39.34
C GLY A 289 0.41 2.38 -38.84
N MET A 290 1.71 2.60 -39.08
CA MET A 290 2.23 3.94 -39.33
C MET A 290 1.40 4.64 -40.42
N GLY A 291 0.68 5.71 -40.10
CA GLY A 291 0.20 6.65 -41.12
C GLY A 291 -1.10 7.38 -40.84
N GLY A 292 -1.00 8.48 -40.09
CA GLY A 292 -1.77 9.70 -40.41
C GLY A 292 -3.16 9.84 -39.79
N GLY A 293 -3.22 10.68 -38.77
CA GLY A 293 -4.26 11.71 -38.65
C GLY A 293 -5.63 11.28 -38.14
N MET A 294 -6.00 11.93 -37.03
CA MET A 294 -7.36 12.20 -36.55
C MET A 294 -8.00 11.10 -35.67
N HIS A 295 -8.29 11.53 -34.45
CA HIS A 295 -9.11 10.92 -33.40
C HIS A 295 -8.49 9.74 -32.64
N ALA A 296 -7.95 10.06 -31.46
CA ALA A 296 -8.04 9.19 -30.30
C ALA A 296 -9.54 9.01 -29.98
N GLY A 297 -10.15 8.03 -30.62
CA GLY A 297 -11.53 7.61 -30.42
C GLY A 297 -11.52 6.12 -30.14
N GLU A 298 -11.83 5.78 -28.89
CA GLU A 298 -12.53 4.55 -28.49
C GLU A 298 -11.96 3.24 -29.06
N HIS A 299 -11.01 2.65 -28.32
CA HIS A 299 -10.82 1.19 -28.35
C HIS A 299 -12.08 0.56 -27.73
N GLU A 300 -13.13 0.35 -28.52
CA GLU A 300 -14.46 -0.09 -28.03
C GLU A 300 -14.51 -1.49 -27.37
N HIS A 301 -13.38 -2.20 -27.19
CA HIS A 301 -13.41 -3.59 -26.71
C HIS A 301 -12.49 -3.95 -25.54
N MET A 302 -11.52 -3.13 -25.15
CA MET A 302 -10.68 -3.43 -23.98
C MET A 302 -10.52 -2.15 -23.16
N GLY A 303 -11.31 -2.04 -22.08
CA GLY A 303 -11.32 -0.87 -21.19
C GLY A 303 -9.99 -0.65 -20.47
N GLU A 304 -9.87 0.46 -19.73
CA GLU A 304 -8.64 0.89 -19.03
C GLU A 304 -8.02 -0.17 -18.10
N GLY A 305 -8.77 -1.17 -17.65
CA GLY A 305 -8.25 -2.24 -16.79
C GLY A 305 -7.34 -3.25 -17.50
N TRP A 306 -7.25 -3.27 -18.83
CA TRP A 306 -6.40 -4.24 -19.54
C TRP A 306 -4.92 -3.87 -19.54
N ASP A 307 -4.61 -2.64 -19.13
CA ASP A 307 -3.25 -2.11 -19.07
C ASP A 307 -2.57 -2.48 -17.75
N HIS A 308 -1.34 -2.97 -17.85
CA HIS A 308 -0.50 -3.14 -16.67
C HIS A 308 0.02 -1.75 -16.22
N PRO A 309 -0.20 -1.35 -14.96
CA PRO A 309 -0.01 0.04 -14.51
C PRO A 309 1.43 0.53 -14.62
N GLU A 310 2.42 -0.36 -14.47
CA GLU A 310 3.83 0.04 -14.39
C GLU A 310 4.66 -0.14 -15.67
N ASN A 311 4.26 -1.05 -16.58
CA ASN A 311 5.09 -1.44 -17.72
C ASN A 311 4.48 -1.08 -19.10
N GLY A 312 3.25 -0.55 -19.12
CA GLY A 312 2.58 -0.09 -20.34
C GLY A 312 2.25 -1.19 -21.35
N THR A 313 2.24 -2.45 -20.92
CA THR A 313 1.80 -3.60 -21.73
C THR A 313 0.32 -3.85 -21.51
N HIS A 314 -0.37 -4.37 -22.53
CA HIS A 314 -1.77 -4.79 -22.45
C HIS A 314 -1.91 -6.21 -21.88
N GLY A 315 -0.89 -6.71 -21.17
CA GLY A 315 -0.81 -8.08 -20.66
C GLY A 315 -0.02 -9.04 -21.57
N MET A 316 -0.35 -10.33 -21.52
CA MET A 316 0.41 -11.40 -22.18
C MET A 316 -0.46 -12.24 -23.11
N ILE A 317 0.10 -12.61 -24.26
CA ILE A 317 -0.55 -13.48 -25.25
C ILE A 317 0.14 -14.82 -25.41
N PHE A 318 -0.65 -15.84 -25.72
CA PHE A 318 -0.18 -17.20 -26.02
C PHE A 318 -0.84 -17.67 -27.32
N THR A 319 -0.05 -17.96 -28.35
CA THR A 319 -0.58 -18.39 -29.65
C THR A 319 -0.53 -19.91 -29.77
N PHE A 320 -1.51 -20.53 -30.43
CA PHE A 320 -1.49 -21.95 -30.77
C PHE A 320 -2.21 -22.21 -32.10
N THR A 321 -2.03 -23.40 -32.68
CA THR A 321 -2.67 -23.79 -33.94
C THR A 321 -3.36 -25.14 -33.80
N THR A 322 -4.61 -25.22 -34.26
CA THR A 322 -5.42 -26.44 -34.24
C THR A 322 -5.00 -27.43 -35.33
N ALA A 323 -5.29 -28.71 -35.12
CA ALA A 323 -5.09 -29.77 -36.09
C ALA A 323 -6.00 -29.59 -37.33
N GLU A 324 -5.54 -30.11 -38.48
CA GLU A 324 -6.28 -30.15 -39.76
C GLU A 324 -7.40 -31.20 -39.79
#